data_AF-A0A9P8IBK3-F1
#
_entry.id   AF-A0A9P8IBK3-F1
#
_cell.length_a   1.000
_cell.length_b   1.000
_cell.length_c   1.000
_cell.angle_alpha   90.00
_cell.angle_beta   90.00
_cell.angle_gamma   90.00
#
_symmetry.space_group_name_H-M   'P 1'
#
loop_
_entity.id
_entity.type
_entity.pdbx_description
1 polymer ?
#
loop_
_entity_poly.entity_id
_entity_poly.type
_entity_poly.pdbx_seq_one_letter_code
_entity_poly.pdbx_strand_id
1 'polypeptide(L)'
;MDKLLTLVQLFILSFFVHLSSAQSNATTPTHELFNASIPVTTVLINDTKGLRAVSYFVSSGLAIIDGDVVYGTTAEFNSVIVNTTSISRRDELLREARKQRRANSVFANSGQLWPGGVIKYKYDTAATETKLQQRIKDAIARWTSVVPCISFVQQPSSAVPSSDVVTVIDGDGCYATVVGDVPGASKWMSPCGVNEATHEWGHVLGLYHEQKRHDREFYTHFKCENVVGYPFGVPLANVKEKCCGKTDHCCGYACQFVIDLSTYSNFFGLDNGGKYDIDSVMHYRRSCFAKPGTETLTVGPTFNPSSPSVGDIARIKELYGCGSVTPNPQPAVCPVSCKPLQNTCHQPTAQTCIYPNPAHPNPHSYCACRPGYKSAAANSDVTKHWRLPIIGQDHRVWVAEGVECNTLCDGFGVDSCKEVAILPDACV
;
A
#
# COMPACT_ATOMS: atom_id res chain seq x y z
N MET A 1 -64.63 49.80 -12.70
CA MET A 1 -64.60 49.82 -11.23
C MET A 1 -65.31 48.57 -10.76
N ASP A 2 -64.56 47.48 -10.56
CA ASP A 2 -64.07 47.03 -9.23
C ASP A 2 -65.00 45.90 -8.74
N LYS A 3 -64.59 44.71 -8.29
CA LYS A 3 -63.30 44.11 -7.94
C LYS A 3 -63.42 42.57 -8.03
N LEU A 4 -62.24 41.94 -8.11
CA LEU A 4 -61.88 40.55 -8.37
C LEU A 4 -62.36 39.46 -7.37
N LEU A 5 -62.73 38.31 -7.95
CA LEU A 5 -62.34 36.90 -7.68
C LEU A 5 -62.28 36.29 -6.25
N THR A 6 -63.26 35.40 -6.01
CA THR A 6 -63.19 33.93 -5.74
C THR A 6 -62.46 33.26 -4.55
N LEU A 7 -63.23 32.32 -3.96
CA LEU A 7 -62.96 30.89 -3.64
C LEU A 7 -62.38 30.52 -2.26
N VAL A 8 -63.13 29.72 -1.50
CA VAL A 8 -62.86 28.29 -1.15
C VAL A 8 -63.79 27.87 0.00
N GLN A 9 -64.61 26.83 -0.22
CA GLN A 9 -65.54 26.23 0.74
C GLN A 9 -64.84 25.27 1.71
N LEU A 10 -65.13 25.43 3.01
CA LEU A 10 -64.78 24.53 4.11
C LEU A 10 -65.75 23.34 4.20
N PHE A 11 -65.24 22.15 4.54
CA PHE A 11 -66.00 21.16 5.32
C PHE A 11 -65.09 20.37 6.29
N ILE A 12 -65.23 20.75 7.57
CA ILE A 12 -65.34 19.99 8.83
C ILE A 12 -64.28 18.92 9.21
N LEU A 13 -63.67 19.18 10.36
CA LEU A 13 -62.79 18.37 11.20
C LEU A 13 -63.51 17.21 11.92
N SER A 14 -62.75 16.14 12.17
CA SER A 14 -62.82 15.38 13.43
C SER A 14 -61.41 15.05 13.94
N PHE A 15 -61.18 15.39 15.21
CA PHE A 15 -59.95 15.24 15.99
C PHE A 15 -59.83 13.81 16.55
N PHE A 16 -58.63 13.22 16.56
CA PHE A 16 -58.09 12.53 17.74
C PHE A 16 -56.55 12.47 17.69
N VAL A 17 -55.98 12.72 18.87
CA VAL A 17 -54.59 12.94 19.26
C VAL A 17 -53.66 11.76 18.95
N HIS A 18 -52.43 12.00 18.49
CA HIS A 18 -51.24 11.28 18.99
C HIS A 18 -49.92 12.05 18.80
N LEU A 19 -49.11 11.97 19.84
CA LEU A 19 -47.82 12.61 20.09
C LEU A 19 -46.76 12.35 19.00
N SER A 20 -45.92 13.36 18.79
CA SER A 20 -44.73 13.34 17.95
C SER A 20 -43.66 12.36 18.47
N SER A 21 -43.30 11.38 17.64
CA SER A 21 -41.94 10.83 17.60
C SER A 21 -41.39 11.07 16.22
N ALA A 22 -40.54 12.10 16.08
CA ALA A 22 -39.72 12.28 14.89
C ALA A 22 -38.68 11.16 14.85
N GLN A 23 -38.98 10.09 14.10
CA GLN A 23 -37.99 9.10 13.71
C GLN A 23 -37.49 9.49 12.33
N SER A 24 -36.28 10.04 12.32
CA SER A 24 -35.48 10.27 11.13
C SER A 24 -35.23 8.94 10.44
N ASN A 25 -36.00 8.64 9.39
CA ASN A 25 -35.63 7.63 8.41
C ASN A 25 -34.47 8.18 7.56
N ALA A 26 -33.26 8.13 8.11
CA ALA A 26 -32.03 8.15 7.34
C ALA A 26 -31.72 6.69 6.98
N THR A 27 -32.28 6.22 5.86
CA THR A 27 -31.79 5.02 5.19
C THR A 27 -30.40 5.34 4.64
N THR A 28 -29.38 5.04 5.44
CA THR A 28 -27.99 5.01 4.99
C THR A 28 -27.90 4.00 3.84
N PRO A 29 -27.51 4.41 2.62
CA PRO A 29 -27.25 3.44 1.57
C PRO A 29 -25.98 2.68 1.99
N THR A 30 -26.15 1.41 2.36
CA THR A 30 -25.05 0.47 2.49
C THR A 30 -24.49 0.25 1.08
N HIS A 31 -23.49 1.04 0.70
CA HIS A 31 -22.59 0.71 -0.40
C HIS A 31 -21.78 -0.52 0.04
N GLU A 32 -22.42 -1.69 0.07
CA GLU A 32 -21.75 -2.98 0.17
C GLU A 32 -20.84 -3.10 -1.05
N LEU A 33 -19.55 -3.37 -0.81
CA LEU A 33 -18.54 -3.30 -1.86
C LEU A 33 -18.79 -4.28 -3.01
N PHE A 34 -19.60 -5.32 -2.84
CA PHE A 34 -19.86 -6.28 -3.91
C PHE A 34 -21.25 -6.89 -3.76
N ASN A 35 -22.03 -6.85 -4.85
CA ASN A 35 -23.19 -7.70 -4.98
C ASN A 35 -22.69 -9.14 -5.14
N ALA A 36 -22.95 -10.00 -4.16
CA ALA A 36 -22.73 -11.45 -4.18
C ALA A 36 -23.28 -12.16 -5.45
N SER A 37 -24.09 -11.46 -6.26
CA SER A 37 -24.65 -11.91 -7.53
C SER A 37 -23.69 -11.81 -8.73
N ILE A 38 -22.52 -11.17 -8.63
CA ILE A 38 -21.57 -11.12 -9.75
C ILE A 38 -20.88 -12.49 -9.87
N PRO A 39 -20.99 -13.19 -11.01
CA PRO A 39 -20.27 -14.45 -11.19
C PRO A 39 -18.78 -14.19 -11.33
N VAL A 40 -17.97 -14.80 -10.47
CA VAL A 40 -16.51 -14.80 -10.59
C VAL A 40 -16.02 -16.05 -11.30
N THR A 41 -15.01 -15.87 -12.15
CA THR A 41 -14.36 -16.97 -12.86
C THR A 41 -12.93 -17.13 -12.34
N THR A 42 -12.53 -18.35 -12.02
CA THR A 42 -11.15 -18.66 -11.64
C THR A 42 -10.35 -19.16 -12.85
N VAL A 43 -9.32 -18.41 -13.23
CA VAL A 43 -8.44 -18.74 -14.36
C VAL A 43 -6.99 -18.85 -13.93
N LEU A 44 -6.18 -19.50 -14.75
CA LEU A 44 -4.73 -19.46 -14.66
C LEU A 44 -4.24 -18.39 -15.64
N ILE A 45 -3.44 -17.44 -15.18
CA ILE A 45 -2.80 -16.42 -16.02
C ILE A 45 -1.29 -16.56 -15.96
N ASN A 46 -0.60 -16.15 -17.02
CA ASN A 46 0.84 -16.06 -17.08
C ASN A 46 1.24 -14.67 -17.56
N ASP A 47 1.73 -13.84 -16.63
CA ASP A 47 2.04 -12.43 -16.89
C ASP A 47 3.44 -12.04 -16.38
N THR A 48 3.70 -10.75 -16.24
CA THR A 48 4.96 -10.19 -15.72
C THR A 48 5.30 -10.64 -14.30
N LYS A 49 4.32 -11.16 -13.55
CA LYS A 49 4.49 -11.75 -12.23
C LYS A 49 4.60 -13.27 -12.26
N GLY A 50 4.57 -13.85 -13.45
CA GLY A 50 4.64 -15.28 -13.68
C GLY A 50 3.26 -15.93 -13.69
N LEU A 51 3.29 -17.25 -13.60
CA LEU A 51 2.10 -18.07 -13.66
C LEU A 51 1.36 -18.04 -12.32
N ARG A 52 0.05 -17.74 -12.30
CA ARG A 52 -0.76 -17.68 -11.08
C ARG A 52 -2.24 -17.90 -11.34
N ALA A 53 -2.96 -18.43 -10.33
CA ALA A 53 -4.40 -18.53 -10.39
C ALA A 53 -5.03 -17.26 -9.81
N VAL A 54 -5.98 -16.67 -10.53
CA VAL A 54 -6.73 -15.48 -10.09
C VAL A 54 -8.22 -15.73 -10.25
N SER A 55 -9.01 -15.13 -9.36
CA SER A 55 -10.45 -14.98 -9.59
C SER A 55 -10.72 -13.59 -10.13
N TYR A 56 -11.44 -13.55 -11.25
CA TYR A 56 -11.75 -12.30 -11.93
C TYR A 56 -13.23 -12.18 -12.27
N PHE A 57 -13.66 -10.95 -12.46
CA PHE A 57 -14.93 -10.58 -13.06
C PHE A 57 -14.71 -9.38 -14.01
N VAL A 58 -15.71 -9.06 -14.82
CA VAL A 58 -15.65 -7.93 -15.75
C VAL A 58 -16.59 -6.83 -15.28
N SER A 59 -16.09 -5.60 -15.19
CA SER A 59 -16.87 -4.40 -14.88
C SER A 59 -16.43 -3.28 -15.81
N SER A 60 -17.38 -2.58 -16.44
CA SER A 60 -17.11 -1.47 -17.38
C SER A 60 -16.07 -1.80 -18.47
N GLY A 61 -16.03 -3.04 -18.96
CA GLY A 61 -15.06 -3.49 -19.98
C GLY A 61 -13.65 -3.76 -19.46
N LEU A 62 -13.45 -3.70 -18.14
CA LEU A 62 -12.19 -3.96 -17.45
C LEU A 62 -12.25 -5.32 -16.74
N ALA A 63 -11.14 -6.05 -16.76
CA ALA A 63 -10.97 -7.28 -15.97
C ALA A 63 -10.45 -6.92 -14.58
N ILE A 64 -11.24 -7.26 -13.56
CA ILE A 64 -10.93 -7.00 -12.15
C ILE A 64 -10.52 -8.31 -11.50
N ILE A 65 -9.31 -8.36 -10.96
CA ILE A 65 -8.76 -9.46 -10.16
C ILE A 65 -8.67 -9.02 -8.71
N ASP A 66 -8.40 -9.94 -7.78
CA ASP A 66 -8.13 -9.59 -6.38
C ASP A 66 -9.24 -8.75 -5.73
N GLY A 67 -10.48 -8.86 -6.20
CA GLY A 67 -11.64 -8.12 -5.71
C GLY A 67 -11.76 -6.72 -6.29
N ASP A 68 -10.67 -5.95 -6.32
CA ASP A 68 -10.65 -4.51 -6.63
C ASP A 68 -9.42 -4.08 -7.46
N VAL A 69 -8.60 -5.02 -7.94
CA VAL A 69 -7.42 -4.69 -8.76
C VAL A 69 -7.77 -4.79 -10.24
N VAL A 70 -7.70 -3.65 -10.94
CA VAL A 70 -7.84 -3.63 -12.40
C VAL A 70 -6.58 -4.21 -13.03
N TYR A 71 -6.71 -5.36 -13.69
CA TYR A 71 -5.63 -5.92 -14.50
C TYR A 71 -5.41 -5.10 -15.78
N GLY A 72 -6.52 -4.71 -16.43
CA GLY A 72 -6.56 -3.99 -17.69
C GLY A 72 -7.92 -4.16 -18.36
N THR A 73 -7.98 -3.87 -19.65
CA THR A 73 -9.13 -4.21 -20.50
C THR A 73 -9.32 -5.73 -20.56
N THR A 74 -10.54 -6.17 -20.89
CA THR A 74 -10.81 -7.61 -21.10
C THR A 74 -9.93 -8.22 -22.18
N ALA A 75 -9.58 -7.46 -23.23
CA ALA A 75 -8.67 -7.92 -24.28
C ALA A 75 -7.24 -8.15 -23.76
N GLU A 76 -6.71 -7.20 -22.98
CA GLU A 76 -5.39 -7.35 -22.33
C GLU A 76 -5.37 -8.56 -21.39
N PHE A 77 -6.40 -8.73 -20.56
CA PHE A 77 -6.49 -9.86 -19.64
C PHE A 77 -6.62 -11.21 -20.36
N ASN A 78 -7.47 -11.30 -21.38
CA ASN A 78 -7.63 -12.54 -22.15
C ASN A 78 -6.33 -12.99 -22.83
N SER A 79 -5.43 -12.06 -23.15
CA SER A 79 -4.14 -12.37 -23.77
C SER A 79 -3.18 -13.13 -22.84
N VAL A 80 -3.37 -13.05 -21.52
CA VAL A 80 -2.52 -13.71 -20.52
C VAL A 80 -3.14 -14.97 -19.92
N ILE A 81 -4.40 -15.28 -20.26
CA ILE A 81 -5.05 -16.51 -19.81
C ILE A 81 -4.36 -17.72 -20.42
N VAL A 82 -3.98 -18.66 -19.56
CA VAL A 82 -3.41 -19.94 -19.98
C VAL A 82 -4.52 -20.92 -20.30
N ASN A 83 -4.78 -21.11 -21.59
CA ASN A 83 -5.71 -22.12 -22.09
C ASN A 83 -5.08 -23.52 -21.97
N THR A 84 -5.37 -24.22 -20.88
CA THR A 84 -5.02 -25.64 -20.72
C THR A 84 -6.27 -26.46 -20.38
N THR A 85 -6.58 -27.46 -21.22
CA THR A 85 -7.69 -28.40 -21.02
C THR A 85 -7.27 -29.64 -20.21
N SER A 86 -5.97 -29.80 -19.95
CA SER A 86 -5.42 -30.95 -19.22
C SER A 86 -5.26 -30.61 -17.73
N ILE A 87 -6.03 -31.31 -16.89
CA ILE A 87 -5.95 -31.18 -15.42
C ILE A 87 -4.54 -31.47 -14.91
N SER A 88 -3.85 -32.47 -15.45
CA SER A 88 -2.48 -32.82 -15.02
C SER A 88 -1.45 -31.75 -15.41
N ARG A 89 -1.64 -31.12 -16.59
CA ARG A 89 -0.81 -29.99 -17.03
C ARG A 89 -1.12 -28.74 -16.22
N ARG A 90 -2.40 -28.47 -15.92
CA ARG A 90 -2.80 -27.39 -15.01
C ARG A 90 -2.19 -27.58 -13.64
N ASP A 91 -2.18 -28.80 -13.12
CA ASP A 91 -1.56 -29.15 -11.84
C ASP A 91 -0.05 -28.98 -11.85
N GLU A 92 0.63 -29.36 -12.93
CA GLU A 92 2.06 -29.14 -13.13
C GLU A 92 2.37 -27.64 -13.20
N LEU A 93 1.63 -26.91 -14.01
CA LEU A 93 1.72 -25.46 -14.14
C LEU A 93 1.46 -24.79 -12.80
N LEU A 94 0.43 -25.17 -12.05
CA LEU A 94 0.18 -24.66 -10.69
C LEU A 94 1.31 -25.05 -9.72
N ARG A 95 1.93 -26.23 -9.86
CA ARG A 95 3.13 -26.59 -9.07
C ARG A 95 4.33 -25.72 -9.43
N GLU A 96 4.51 -25.33 -10.69
CA GLU A 96 5.60 -24.46 -11.13
C GLU A 96 5.35 -22.96 -10.90
N ALA A 97 4.08 -22.52 -10.99
CA ALA A 97 3.59 -21.26 -10.46
C ALA A 97 3.93 -21.14 -8.98
N ARG A 98 3.65 -22.20 -8.20
CA ARG A 98 4.16 -22.36 -6.84
C ARG A 98 5.68 -22.58 -6.79
N LYS A 99 6.49 -22.23 -7.78
CA LYS A 99 7.94 -22.04 -7.67
C LYS A 99 8.41 -20.65 -8.12
N GLN A 100 7.62 -19.93 -8.94
CA GLN A 100 7.91 -18.58 -9.42
C GLN A 100 6.93 -17.57 -8.86
N ARG A 101 7.27 -16.97 -7.73
CA ARG A 101 6.19 -16.63 -6.84
C ARG A 101 6.39 -15.24 -6.17
N ARG A 102 5.33 -14.42 -6.01
CA ARG A 102 5.42 -13.06 -5.44
C ARG A 102 4.20 -12.73 -4.55
N ALA A 103 4.37 -12.68 -3.21
CA ALA A 103 3.50 -11.86 -2.37
C ALA A 103 4.29 -10.66 -1.91
N ASN A 104 3.75 -9.48 -2.19
CA ASN A 104 4.14 -8.27 -1.52
C ASN A 104 2.86 -7.47 -1.19
N SER A 105 2.80 -6.82 -0.03
CA SER A 105 1.96 -5.63 0.19
C SER A 105 2.47 -4.41 -0.59
N VAL A 106 3.61 -4.53 -1.28
CA VAL A 106 4.28 -3.48 -2.04
C VAL A 106 4.85 -3.93 -3.40
N PHE A 107 4.59 -3.22 -4.49
CA PHE A 107 5.26 -3.50 -5.78
C PHE A 107 6.71 -2.97 -5.81
N ALA A 108 7.67 -3.70 -5.26
CA ALA A 108 9.04 -3.22 -5.09
C ALA A 108 10.00 -3.50 -6.27
N ASN A 109 9.54 -4.07 -7.40
CA ASN A 109 10.45 -4.46 -8.47
C ASN A 109 9.94 -4.22 -9.90
N SER A 110 9.85 -2.96 -10.25
CA SER A 110 10.16 -2.50 -11.61
C SER A 110 10.43 -1.00 -11.53
N GLY A 111 11.30 -0.45 -12.37
CA GLY A 111 11.45 1.01 -12.52
C GLY A 111 10.22 1.68 -13.14
N GLN A 112 9.02 1.40 -12.61
CA GLN A 112 7.72 1.76 -13.17
C GLN A 112 6.77 2.37 -12.12
N LEU A 113 7.27 2.69 -10.92
CA LEU A 113 6.58 3.63 -10.02
C LEU A 113 6.43 4.99 -10.72
N TRP A 114 5.53 5.83 -10.20
CA TRP A 114 5.36 7.17 -10.72
C TRP A 114 6.65 8.00 -10.62
N PRO A 115 7.22 8.46 -11.76
CA PRO A 115 8.46 9.22 -11.73
C PRO A 115 8.36 10.44 -10.81
N GLY A 116 9.31 10.55 -9.86
CA GLY A 116 9.34 11.63 -8.89
C GLY A 116 8.14 11.69 -7.93
N GLY A 117 7.37 10.61 -7.81
CA GLY A 117 6.14 10.60 -7.01
C GLY A 117 5.06 11.52 -7.58
N VAL A 118 5.06 11.79 -8.89
CA VAL A 118 4.07 12.63 -9.57
C VAL A 118 3.04 11.76 -10.27
N ILE A 119 1.84 11.68 -9.70
CA ILE A 119 0.73 10.89 -10.23
C ILE A 119 -0.13 11.80 -11.12
N LYS A 120 -0.18 11.50 -12.42
CA LYS A 120 -1.09 12.19 -13.33
C LYS A 120 -2.44 11.48 -13.36
N TYR A 121 -3.53 12.24 -13.32
CA TYR A 121 -4.86 11.66 -13.45
C TYR A 121 -5.79 12.54 -14.28
N LYS A 122 -6.77 11.93 -14.93
CA LYS A 122 -7.88 12.61 -15.62
C LYS A 122 -9.19 11.94 -15.26
N TYR A 123 -10.30 12.64 -15.44
CA TYR A 123 -11.61 11.98 -15.48
C TYR A 123 -11.91 11.57 -16.92
N ASP A 124 -12.60 10.45 -17.08
CA ASP A 124 -12.98 9.93 -18.39
C ASP A 124 -13.83 10.92 -19.18
N THR A 125 -14.77 11.59 -18.49
CA THR A 125 -15.62 12.63 -19.05
C THR A 125 -15.79 13.80 -18.08
N ALA A 126 -16.24 14.95 -18.59
CA ALA A 126 -16.62 16.10 -17.75
C ALA A 126 -17.78 15.79 -16.79
N ALA A 127 -18.67 14.85 -17.16
CA ALA A 127 -19.75 14.40 -16.28
C ALA A 127 -19.18 13.60 -15.09
N THR A 128 -18.22 12.70 -15.37
CA THR A 128 -17.48 11.96 -14.35
C THR A 128 -16.74 12.90 -13.41
N GLU A 129 -16.07 13.92 -13.95
CA GLU A 129 -15.40 14.96 -13.16
C GLU A 129 -16.39 15.67 -12.22
N THR A 130 -17.52 16.14 -12.76
CA THR A 130 -18.56 16.83 -11.97
C THR A 130 -19.05 15.97 -10.82
N LYS A 131 -19.24 14.67 -11.05
CA LYS A 131 -19.76 13.72 -10.06
C LYS A 131 -18.72 13.36 -8.99
N LEU A 132 -17.48 13.13 -9.38
CA LEU A 132 -16.47 12.48 -8.53
C LEU A 132 -15.39 13.42 -7.98
N GLN A 133 -15.30 14.67 -8.47
CA GLN A 133 -14.15 15.53 -8.16
C GLN A 133 -13.88 15.72 -6.66
N GLN A 134 -14.91 15.95 -5.85
CA GLN A 134 -14.72 16.22 -4.43
C GLN A 134 -14.20 14.97 -3.71
N ARG A 135 -14.81 13.81 -4.00
CA ARG A 135 -14.39 12.51 -3.46
C ARG A 135 -12.92 12.20 -3.79
N ILE A 136 -12.52 12.45 -5.02
CA ILE A 136 -11.13 12.25 -5.45
C ILE A 136 -10.18 13.22 -4.76
N LYS A 137 -10.54 14.51 -4.68
CA LYS A 137 -9.74 15.53 -3.98
C LYS A 137 -9.55 15.20 -2.50
N ASP A 138 -10.60 14.76 -1.82
CA ASP A 138 -10.55 14.39 -0.40
C ASP A 138 -9.64 13.17 -0.17
N ALA A 139 -9.74 12.16 -1.04
CA ALA A 139 -8.89 10.98 -0.97
C ALA A 139 -7.41 11.30 -1.27
N ILE A 140 -7.14 12.15 -2.25
CA ILE A 140 -5.79 12.69 -2.53
C ILE A 140 -5.25 13.46 -1.33
N ALA A 141 -6.08 14.28 -0.67
CA ALA A 141 -5.69 15.04 0.50
C ALA A 141 -5.29 14.14 1.68
N ARG A 142 -5.97 13.00 1.86
CA ARG A 142 -5.62 12.01 2.90
C ARG A 142 -4.23 11.40 2.70
N TRP A 143 -3.79 11.21 1.47
CA TRP A 143 -2.43 10.74 1.18
C TRP A 143 -1.39 11.87 1.27
N THR A 144 -1.63 12.98 0.58
CA THR A 144 -0.67 14.10 0.46
C THR A 144 -0.43 14.84 1.78
N SER A 145 -1.39 14.84 2.71
CA SER A 145 -1.22 15.44 4.04
C SER A 145 -0.23 14.68 4.94
N VAL A 146 -0.03 13.38 4.72
CA VAL A 146 0.83 12.52 5.54
C VAL A 146 2.08 12.04 4.80
N VAL A 147 2.08 12.15 3.46
CA VAL A 147 3.19 11.84 2.57
C VAL A 147 3.38 13.00 1.57
N PRO A 148 4.02 14.13 1.98
CA PRO A 148 4.07 15.36 1.17
C PRO A 148 5.02 15.31 -0.03
N CYS A 149 5.82 14.25 -0.17
CA CYS A 149 6.73 13.99 -1.30
C CYS A 149 6.02 13.47 -2.56
N ILE A 150 4.79 12.97 -2.43
CA ILE A 150 3.98 12.56 -3.58
C ILE A 150 3.04 13.70 -3.95
N SER A 151 2.72 13.81 -5.23
CA SER A 151 1.86 14.87 -5.75
C SER A 151 0.94 14.34 -6.82
N PHE A 152 -0.23 14.98 -6.96
CA PHE A 152 -1.25 14.59 -7.92
C PHE A 152 -1.49 15.75 -8.88
N VAL A 153 -1.39 15.47 -10.17
CA VAL A 153 -1.57 16.47 -11.24
C VAL A 153 -2.77 16.07 -12.09
N GLN A 154 -3.86 16.84 -11.94
CA GLN A 154 -5.04 16.67 -12.77
C GLN A 154 -4.76 17.16 -14.20
N GLN A 155 -5.02 16.30 -15.18
CA GLN A 155 -5.11 16.63 -16.59
C GLN A 155 -6.56 16.95 -16.97
N PRO A 156 -6.80 17.76 -18.02
CA PRO A 156 -8.15 18.01 -18.51
C PRO A 156 -8.86 16.70 -18.86
N SER A 157 -10.17 16.60 -18.58
CA SER A 157 -10.97 15.41 -18.92
C SER A 157 -10.97 15.12 -20.43
N SER A 158 -10.75 16.14 -21.26
CA SER A 158 -10.61 16.03 -22.72
C SER A 158 -9.23 15.53 -23.20
N ALA A 159 -8.25 15.36 -22.31
CA ALA A 159 -6.93 14.85 -22.68
C ALA A 159 -7.01 13.41 -23.19
N VAL A 160 -6.16 13.08 -24.17
CA VAL A 160 -6.07 11.72 -24.74
C VAL A 160 -5.62 10.74 -23.64
N PRO A 161 -6.29 9.59 -23.45
CA PRO A 161 -5.85 8.57 -22.51
C PRO A 161 -4.43 8.08 -22.83
N SER A 162 -3.65 7.82 -21.78
CA SER A 162 -2.27 7.32 -21.87
C SER A 162 -2.00 6.34 -20.73
N SER A 163 -1.06 5.42 -20.92
CA SER A 163 -0.66 4.44 -19.91
C SER A 163 0.11 5.04 -18.73
N ASP A 164 0.54 6.30 -18.83
CA ASP A 164 1.14 7.11 -17.75
C ASP A 164 0.15 8.09 -17.09
N VAL A 165 -1.16 7.90 -17.29
CA VAL A 165 -2.20 8.72 -16.66
C VAL A 165 -3.30 7.82 -16.13
N VAL A 166 -3.70 8.02 -14.88
CA VAL A 166 -4.85 7.32 -14.29
C VAL A 166 -6.14 7.93 -14.85
N THR A 167 -6.98 7.09 -15.46
CA THR A 167 -8.31 7.49 -15.92
C THR A 167 -9.35 7.12 -14.86
N VAL A 168 -9.95 8.13 -14.26
CA VAL A 168 -11.05 7.99 -13.29
C VAL A 168 -12.36 7.83 -14.05
N ILE A 169 -13.03 6.70 -13.86
CA ILE A 169 -14.32 6.37 -14.45
C ILE A 169 -15.42 6.34 -13.38
N ASP A 170 -16.67 6.45 -13.83
CA ASP A 170 -17.87 6.23 -13.01
C ASP A 170 -18.35 4.78 -13.24
N GLY A 171 -17.64 3.81 -12.67
CA GLY A 171 -17.93 2.39 -12.85
C GLY A 171 -18.83 1.80 -11.77
N ASP A 172 -19.33 0.60 -12.02
CA ASP A 172 -20.24 -0.15 -11.13
C ASP A 172 -19.49 -0.90 -10.02
N GLY A 173 -18.50 -0.24 -9.39
CA GLY A 173 -17.67 -0.84 -8.37
C GLY A 173 -16.48 0.03 -7.96
N CYS A 174 -15.74 -0.47 -6.98
CA CYS A 174 -14.53 0.14 -6.45
C CYS A 174 -13.35 -0.68 -6.89
N TYR A 175 -12.47 -0.09 -7.68
CA TYR A 175 -11.28 -0.77 -8.16
C TYR A 175 -10.27 0.20 -8.76
N ALA A 176 -9.00 -0.19 -8.75
CA ALA A 176 -7.92 0.55 -9.39
C ALA A 176 -6.81 -0.34 -9.91
N THR A 177 -6.09 0.16 -10.91
CA THR A 177 -4.86 -0.49 -11.36
C THR A 177 -3.76 -0.26 -10.33
N VAL A 178 -3.03 -1.33 -9.99
CA VAL A 178 -1.80 -1.19 -9.21
C VAL A 178 -0.64 -0.78 -10.11
N VAL A 179 0.06 0.30 -9.76
CA VAL A 179 1.21 0.76 -10.55
C VAL A 179 2.31 -0.31 -10.58
N GLY A 180 2.95 -0.46 -11.74
CA GLY A 180 3.99 -1.48 -11.96
C GLY A 180 3.49 -2.91 -12.21
N ASP A 181 2.21 -3.22 -11.94
CA ASP A 181 1.68 -4.58 -12.14
C ASP A 181 1.74 -5.02 -13.61
N VAL A 182 1.11 -4.21 -14.47
CA VAL A 182 1.04 -4.43 -15.92
C VAL A 182 1.68 -3.22 -16.63
N PRO A 183 2.97 -3.33 -17.00
CA PRO A 183 3.69 -2.28 -17.70
C PRO A 183 2.99 -1.95 -19.02
N GLY A 184 2.85 -0.66 -19.34
CA GLY A 184 2.27 -0.21 -20.62
C GLY A 184 0.75 -0.34 -20.75
N ALA A 185 0.06 -1.09 -19.86
CA ALA A 185 -1.40 -1.13 -19.82
C ALA A 185 -1.99 0.24 -19.44
N SER A 186 -3.22 0.49 -19.84
CA SER A 186 -3.97 1.66 -19.37
C SER A 186 -4.21 1.60 -17.86
N LYS A 187 -4.20 2.75 -17.18
CA LYS A 187 -4.40 2.84 -15.73
C LYS A 187 -5.79 3.37 -15.43
N TRP A 188 -6.55 2.63 -14.64
CA TRP A 188 -7.96 2.93 -14.39
C TRP A 188 -8.25 2.99 -12.90
N MET A 189 -9.24 3.80 -12.53
CA MET A 189 -9.79 3.84 -11.18
C MET A 189 -11.29 4.13 -11.24
N SER A 190 -12.07 3.40 -10.45
CA SER A 190 -13.48 3.67 -10.19
C SER A 190 -13.71 3.76 -8.68
N PRO A 191 -14.06 4.92 -8.11
CA PRO A 191 -14.29 5.06 -6.67
C PRO A 191 -15.78 5.07 -6.30
N CYS A 192 -16.21 4.29 -5.29
CA CYS A 192 -17.60 4.34 -4.78
C CYS A 192 -17.80 5.30 -3.59
N GLY A 193 -16.74 5.61 -2.86
CA GLY A 193 -16.74 6.49 -1.67
C GLY A 193 -15.35 7.07 -1.39
N VAL A 194 -15.23 7.94 -0.39
CA VAL A 194 -13.93 8.61 -0.10
C VAL A 194 -12.94 7.63 0.53
N ASN A 195 -13.39 6.73 1.41
CA ASN A 195 -12.53 5.72 2.03
C ASN A 195 -12.04 4.72 0.98
N GLU A 196 -12.94 4.28 0.11
CA GLU A 196 -12.61 3.41 -1.02
C GLU A 196 -11.69 4.12 -2.00
N ALA A 197 -11.94 5.39 -2.35
CA ALA A 197 -11.00 6.17 -3.16
C ALA A 197 -9.62 6.29 -2.50
N THR A 198 -9.54 6.34 -1.16
CA THR A 198 -8.26 6.36 -0.44
C THR A 198 -7.53 5.03 -0.61
N HIS A 199 -8.24 3.91 -0.51
CA HIS A 199 -7.74 2.56 -0.80
C HIS A 199 -7.27 2.42 -2.26
N GLU A 200 -8.10 2.83 -3.21
CA GLU A 200 -7.79 2.78 -4.64
C GLU A 200 -6.55 3.61 -4.99
N TRP A 201 -6.38 4.78 -4.37
CA TRP A 201 -5.13 5.53 -4.51
C TRP A 201 -3.93 4.80 -3.90
N GLY A 202 -4.11 4.01 -2.85
CA GLY A 202 -3.07 3.12 -2.32
C GLY A 202 -2.61 2.10 -3.37
N HIS A 203 -3.53 1.49 -4.12
CA HIS A 203 -3.20 0.64 -5.28
C HIS A 203 -2.44 1.41 -6.35
N VAL A 204 -2.95 2.57 -6.77
CA VAL A 204 -2.28 3.43 -7.75
C VAL A 204 -0.88 3.83 -7.28
N LEU A 205 -0.64 3.98 -5.98
CA LEU A 205 0.67 4.30 -5.42
C LEU A 205 1.59 3.08 -5.31
N GLY A 206 1.07 1.86 -5.46
CA GLY A 206 1.87 0.63 -5.53
C GLY A 206 1.68 -0.32 -4.36
N LEU A 207 0.68 -0.08 -3.51
CA LEU A 207 0.31 -1.01 -2.43
C LEU A 207 -0.60 -2.12 -2.93
N TYR A 208 -0.48 -3.29 -2.30
CA TYR A 208 -1.39 -4.41 -2.41
C TYR A 208 -2.07 -4.66 -1.07
N HIS A 209 -3.07 -5.54 -1.08
CA HIS A 209 -3.80 -5.83 0.13
C HIS A 209 -2.96 -6.45 1.23
N GLU A 210 -3.15 -5.96 2.45
CA GLU A 210 -2.42 -6.41 3.64
C GLU A 210 -2.69 -7.89 3.95
N GLN A 211 -3.94 -8.35 3.81
CA GLN A 211 -4.31 -9.75 4.05
C GLN A 211 -3.73 -10.72 3.01
N LYS A 212 -2.99 -10.27 2.01
CA LYS A 212 -2.29 -11.17 1.07
C LYS A 212 -0.81 -11.31 1.39
N ARG A 213 -0.32 -10.63 2.44
CA ARG A 213 1.04 -10.81 2.96
C ARG A 213 1.31 -12.24 3.37
N HIS A 214 2.57 -12.63 3.19
CA HIS A 214 3.08 -13.96 3.47
C HIS A 214 3.00 -14.35 4.96
N ASP A 215 3.16 -13.38 5.86
CA ASP A 215 3.15 -13.52 7.31
C ASP A 215 1.76 -13.37 7.93
N ARG A 216 0.69 -13.17 7.12
CA ARG A 216 -0.65 -12.87 7.66
C ARG A 216 -1.15 -13.90 8.66
N GLU A 217 -0.78 -15.19 8.50
CA GLU A 217 -1.32 -16.28 9.33
C GLU A 217 -0.82 -16.19 10.79
N PHE A 218 0.12 -15.30 11.11
CA PHE A 218 0.44 -14.96 12.50
C PHE A 218 -0.53 -13.94 13.12
N TYR A 219 -1.36 -13.28 12.31
CA TYR A 219 -2.19 -12.13 12.72
C TYR A 219 -3.68 -12.31 12.40
N THR A 220 -4.01 -12.87 11.24
CA THR A 220 -5.38 -13.12 10.81
C THR A 220 -5.48 -14.40 9.98
N HIS A 221 -6.58 -15.13 10.15
CA HIS A 221 -6.85 -16.40 9.49
C HIS A 221 -8.06 -16.29 8.57
N PHE A 222 -7.91 -16.85 7.38
CA PHE A 222 -8.96 -16.94 6.38
C PHE A 222 -9.90 -18.13 6.63
N LYS A 223 -11.20 -17.87 6.75
CA LYS A 223 -12.29 -18.84 6.92
C LYS A 223 -12.99 -19.09 5.58
N CYS A 224 -12.49 -20.09 4.86
CA CYS A 224 -12.97 -20.45 3.54
C CYS A 224 -14.45 -20.85 3.50
N GLU A 225 -14.94 -21.53 4.52
CA GLU A 225 -16.32 -21.96 4.69
C GLU A 225 -17.33 -20.81 4.77
N ASN A 226 -16.84 -19.62 5.13
CA ASN A 226 -17.64 -18.40 5.26
C ASN A 226 -17.75 -17.60 3.97
N VAL A 227 -17.03 -17.97 2.92
CA VAL A 227 -17.09 -17.28 1.63
C VAL A 227 -18.43 -17.51 0.94
N VAL A 228 -18.99 -16.46 0.34
CA VAL A 228 -20.20 -16.55 -0.50
C VAL A 228 -20.00 -17.58 -1.61
N GLY A 229 -21.01 -18.43 -1.82
CA GLY A 229 -20.96 -19.50 -2.81
C GLY A 229 -20.31 -20.80 -2.30
N TYR A 230 -19.91 -20.89 -1.03
CA TYR A 230 -19.45 -22.14 -0.41
C TYR A 230 -20.61 -23.03 0.12
N PRO A 231 -20.59 -24.37 -0.08
CA PRO A 231 -19.68 -25.11 -0.94
C PRO A 231 -20.05 -24.89 -2.41
N PHE A 232 -19.05 -24.72 -3.27
CA PHE A 232 -19.25 -24.33 -4.67
C PHE A 232 -20.21 -25.29 -5.37
N GLY A 233 -21.33 -24.77 -5.90
CA GLY A 233 -22.42 -25.50 -6.54
C GLY A 233 -22.08 -26.17 -7.88
N VAL A 234 -20.84 -26.60 -8.07
CA VAL A 234 -20.44 -27.51 -9.15
C VAL A 234 -20.68 -28.94 -8.65
N PRO A 235 -21.39 -29.81 -9.40
CA PRO A 235 -21.60 -31.19 -9.01
C PRO A 235 -20.27 -31.87 -8.64
N LEU A 236 -20.20 -32.36 -7.40
CA LEU A 236 -19.06 -32.91 -6.67
C LEU A 236 -18.41 -34.17 -7.30
N ALA A 237 -18.68 -34.49 -8.55
CA ALA A 237 -18.10 -35.66 -9.23
C ALA A 237 -16.68 -35.39 -9.78
N ASN A 238 -16.28 -34.12 -9.97
CA ASN A 238 -15.04 -33.74 -10.65
C ASN A 238 -14.13 -32.79 -9.85
N VAL A 239 -14.22 -32.77 -8.51
CA VAL A 239 -13.33 -31.94 -7.67
C VAL A 239 -11.93 -32.57 -7.56
N LYS A 240 -11.25 -32.67 -8.69
CA LYS A 240 -9.78 -32.81 -8.78
C LYS A 240 -9.12 -31.51 -9.23
N GLU A 241 -9.87 -30.42 -9.40
CA GLU A 241 -9.31 -29.09 -9.62
C GLU A 241 -8.96 -28.46 -8.27
N LYS A 242 -7.66 -28.38 -7.97
CA LYS A 242 -7.15 -27.64 -6.80
C LYS A 242 -7.40 -26.15 -7.03
N CYS A 243 -8.46 -25.64 -6.43
CA CYS A 243 -8.83 -24.25 -6.54
C CYS A 243 -7.83 -23.35 -5.82
N CYS A 244 -7.44 -22.26 -6.49
CA CYS A 244 -6.64 -21.20 -5.88
C CYS A 244 -5.31 -21.67 -5.24
N GLY A 245 -4.82 -22.87 -5.59
CA GLY A 245 -3.52 -23.37 -5.17
C GLY A 245 -3.43 -24.15 -3.85
N LYS A 246 -4.49 -24.29 -3.03
CA LYS A 246 -4.49 -25.11 -1.79
C LYS A 246 -5.17 -26.48 -1.96
N THR A 247 -4.91 -27.40 -1.02
CA THR A 247 -5.48 -28.77 -0.95
C THR A 247 -6.92 -28.81 -0.43
N ASP A 248 -7.46 -27.66 -0.04
CA ASP A 248 -8.75 -27.54 0.62
C ASP A 248 -9.73 -26.89 -0.37
N HIS A 249 -11.00 -27.29 -0.34
CA HIS A 249 -12.07 -26.98 -1.30
C HIS A 249 -12.44 -25.48 -1.41
N CYS A 250 -11.47 -24.59 -1.65
CA CYS A 250 -11.58 -23.14 -1.59
C CYS A 250 -11.43 -22.53 -2.98
N CYS A 251 -12.56 -22.30 -3.66
CA CYS A 251 -12.68 -21.83 -5.03
C CYS A 251 -13.31 -20.44 -5.16
N GLY A 252 -13.45 -19.95 -6.39
CA GLY A 252 -14.15 -18.70 -6.69
C GLY A 252 -13.60 -17.53 -5.87
N TYR A 253 -14.46 -16.86 -5.11
CA TYR A 253 -14.08 -15.74 -4.25
C TYR A 253 -12.99 -16.06 -3.22
N ALA A 254 -12.75 -17.33 -2.89
CA ALA A 254 -11.65 -17.70 -1.99
C ALA A 254 -10.26 -17.38 -2.57
N CYS A 255 -10.11 -17.27 -3.89
CA CYS A 255 -8.85 -16.87 -4.52
C CYS A 255 -8.40 -15.46 -4.11
N GLN A 256 -9.32 -14.57 -3.70
CA GLN A 256 -8.96 -13.22 -3.25
C GLN A 256 -8.15 -13.25 -1.94
N PHE A 257 -8.21 -14.37 -1.22
CA PHE A 257 -7.52 -14.59 0.06
C PHE A 257 -6.32 -15.53 -0.07
N VAL A 258 -5.79 -15.77 -1.27
CA VAL A 258 -4.58 -16.60 -1.39
C VAL A 258 -3.38 -15.83 -0.89
N ILE A 259 -2.63 -16.45 0.04
CA ILE A 259 -1.26 -16.04 0.35
C ILE A 259 -0.36 -16.62 -0.72
N ASP A 260 0.43 -15.76 -1.36
CA ASP A 260 1.42 -16.19 -2.34
C ASP A 260 2.82 -16.24 -1.67
N LEU A 261 3.28 -17.40 -1.19
CA LEU A 261 4.47 -17.55 -0.31
C LEU A 261 5.85 -17.73 -1.00
N SER A 262 6.35 -16.69 -1.67
CA SER A 262 6.65 -17.02 -3.05
C SER A 262 7.93 -16.60 -3.79
N THR A 263 8.79 -15.76 -3.26
CA THR A 263 10.25 -15.89 -3.46
C THR A 263 10.86 -15.25 -2.24
N TYR A 264 11.17 -16.09 -1.27
CA TYR A 264 11.76 -15.71 0.00
C TYR A 264 13.26 -15.40 -0.11
N SER A 265 13.82 -15.24 -1.32
CA SER A 265 15.27 -15.31 -1.47
C SER A 265 16.01 -14.04 -1.89
N ASN A 266 15.40 -12.88 -2.19
CA ASN A 266 16.21 -11.71 -2.60
C ASN A 266 15.66 -10.29 -2.32
N PHE A 267 14.56 -10.10 -1.57
CA PHE A 267 14.04 -8.74 -1.32
C PHE A 267 13.57 -8.56 0.13
N PHE A 268 14.53 -8.37 1.03
CA PHE A 268 14.39 -8.45 2.49
C PHE A 268 13.90 -7.16 3.20
N GLY A 269 13.64 -6.05 2.50
CA GLY A 269 13.46 -4.73 3.16
C GLY A 269 12.01 -4.36 3.53
N LEU A 270 11.18 -4.04 2.53
CA LEU A 270 9.89 -3.36 2.71
C LEU A 270 8.82 -4.17 3.46
N ASP A 271 8.51 -5.38 2.98
CA ASP A 271 7.42 -6.18 3.54
C ASP A 271 7.88 -7.12 4.66
N ASN A 272 9.16 -7.50 4.71
CA ASN A 272 9.73 -8.31 5.79
C ASN A 272 10.24 -7.46 6.98
N GLY A 273 10.63 -6.21 6.75
CA GLY A 273 11.07 -5.29 7.79
C GLY A 273 9.92 -4.60 8.52
N GLY A 274 8.79 -4.38 7.83
CA GLY A 274 7.58 -3.79 8.40
C GLY A 274 6.70 -4.82 9.11
N LYS A 275 6.14 -4.45 10.27
CA LYS A 275 5.12 -5.23 10.98
C LYS A 275 3.85 -5.33 10.12
N TYR A 276 3.13 -6.45 10.25
CA TYR A 276 1.78 -6.59 9.71
C TYR A 276 0.87 -5.50 10.31
N ASP A 277 0.11 -4.84 9.45
CA ASP A 277 -0.67 -3.65 9.80
C ASP A 277 -2.17 -3.89 9.66
N ILE A 278 -2.79 -4.33 10.76
CA ILE A 278 -4.24 -4.59 10.85
C ILE A 278 -5.07 -3.35 10.50
N ASP A 279 -4.51 -2.16 10.74
CA ASP A 279 -5.19 -0.88 10.52
C ASP A 279 -4.90 -0.29 9.13
N SER A 280 -4.14 -1.00 8.29
CA SER A 280 -3.83 -0.59 6.93
C SER A 280 -5.10 -0.30 6.14
N VAL A 281 -5.11 0.81 5.41
CA VAL A 281 -6.16 1.15 4.45
C VAL A 281 -6.30 0.08 3.37
N MET A 282 -5.24 -0.72 3.15
CA MET A 282 -5.19 -1.83 2.20
C MET A 282 -5.65 -3.17 2.79
N HIS A 283 -6.02 -3.24 4.07
CA HIS A 283 -6.52 -4.48 4.67
C HIS A 283 -8.02 -4.67 4.34
N TYR A 284 -8.39 -5.87 3.90
CA TYR A 284 -9.80 -6.23 3.73
C TYR A 284 -10.58 -6.13 5.05
N ARG A 285 -11.83 -5.70 4.95
CA ARG A 285 -12.76 -5.85 6.07
C ARG A 285 -12.97 -7.33 6.39
N ARG A 286 -13.24 -7.63 7.67
CA ARG A 286 -13.48 -9.01 8.13
C ARG A 286 -14.63 -9.71 7.41
N SER A 287 -15.61 -8.94 6.93
CA SER A 287 -16.79 -9.43 6.21
C SER A 287 -16.64 -9.44 4.68
N CYS A 288 -15.49 -9.07 4.12
CA CYS A 288 -15.30 -9.08 2.66
C CYS A 288 -15.60 -10.47 2.09
N PHE A 289 -16.48 -10.55 1.09
CA PHE A 289 -16.92 -11.80 0.45
C PHE A 289 -17.52 -12.85 1.41
N ALA A 290 -17.94 -12.45 2.61
CA ALA A 290 -18.54 -13.33 3.59
C ALA A 290 -20.03 -13.56 3.31
N LYS A 291 -20.53 -14.73 3.68
CA LYS A 291 -21.97 -14.99 3.76
C LYS A 291 -22.62 -13.97 4.71
N PRO A 292 -23.90 -13.62 4.52
CA PRO A 292 -24.60 -12.72 5.43
C PRO A 292 -24.44 -13.16 6.89
N GLY A 293 -23.95 -12.26 7.75
CA GLY A 293 -23.74 -12.52 9.18
C GLY A 293 -22.47 -13.30 9.55
N THR A 294 -21.56 -13.58 8.62
CA THR A 294 -20.28 -14.24 8.91
C THR A 294 -19.07 -13.36 8.58
N GLU A 295 -17.87 -13.84 8.92
CA GLU A 295 -16.61 -13.16 8.64
C GLU A 295 -15.63 -14.13 7.98
N THR A 296 -14.99 -13.70 6.89
CA THR A 296 -13.95 -14.45 6.17
C THR A 296 -12.57 -14.28 6.77
N LEU A 297 -12.32 -13.24 7.58
CA LEU A 297 -11.07 -13.03 8.31
C LEU A 297 -11.33 -12.96 9.82
N THR A 298 -10.49 -13.62 10.62
CA THR A 298 -10.64 -13.63 12.09
C THR A 298 -10.34 -12.27 12.72
N VAL A 299 -9.35 -11.56 12.18
CA VAL A 299 -8.88 -10.25 12.67
C VAL A 299 -8.75 -9.30 11.47
N GLY A 300 -9.04 -8.03 11.68
CA GLY A 300 -9.07 -7.03 10.62
C GLY A 300 -10.09 -5.92 10.93
N PRO A 301 -10.13 -4.88 10.10
CA PRO A 301 -11.07 -3.79 10.27
C PRO A 301 -12.51 -4.25 9.97
N THR A 302 -13.48 -3.63 10.63
CA THR A 302 -14.92 -3.83 10.36
C THR A 302 -15.43 -2.93 9.24
N PHE A 303 -14.82 -1.75 9.09
CA PHE A 303 -15.12 -0.75 8.06
C PHE A 303 -13.84 -0.38 7.32
N ASN A 304 -13.95 0.11 6.09
CA ASN A 304 -12.79 0.55 5.34
C ASN A 304 -12.14 1.73 6.08
N PRO A 305 -10.84 1.65 6.43
CA PRO A 305 -10.16 2.75 7.10
C PRO A 305 -10.28 4.04 6.30
N SER A 306 -10.45 5.15 7.01
CA SER A 306 -10.67 6.45 6.37
C SER A 306 -9.37 7.17 6.01
N SER A 307 -8.21 6.67 6.42
CA SER A 307 -6.92 7.31 6.16
C SER A 307 -5.80 6.26 6.18
N PRO A 308 -4.67 6.53 5.50
CA PRO A 308 -3.51 5.65 5.55
C PRO A 308 -2.99 5.47 6.97
N SER A 309 -2.65 4.24 7.33
CA SER A 309 -2.03 3.90 8.61
C SER A 309 -0.55 4.31 8.66
N VAL A 310 0.09 4.14 9.82
CA VAL A 310 1.54 4.35 9.94
C VAL A 310 2.33 3.40 9.03
N GLY A 311 1.90 2.14 8.89
CA GLY A 311 2.53 1.18 7.98
C GLY A 311 2.35 1.55 6.51
N ASP A 312 1.16 2.00 6.11
CA ASP A 312 0.91 2.48 4.75
C ASP A 312 1.79 3.69 4.41
N ILE A 313 1.85 4.68 5.32
CA ILE A 313 2.68 5.87 5.19
C ILE A 313 4.14 5.49 5.04
N ALA A 314 4.65 4.59 5.89
CA ALA A 314 6.04 4.15 5.84
C ALA A 314 6.38 3.47 4.50
N ARG A 315 5.49 2.59 4.01
CA ARG A 315 5.68 1.88 2.73
C ARG A 315 5.67 2.80 1.53
N ILE A 316 4.72 3.75 1.46
CA ILE A 316 4.73 4.77 0.38
C ILE A 316 5.98 5.62 0.50
N LYS A 317 6.38 6.00 1.72
CA LYS A 317 7.58 6.80 1.89
C LYS A 317 8.83 6.07 1.39
N GLU A 318 8.97 4.79 1.70
CA GLU A 318 10.10 4.01 1.23
C GLU A 318 10.03 3.75 -0.29
N LEU A 319 8.85 3.45 -0.85
CA LEU A 319 8.63 3.30 -2.29
C LEU A 319 9.06 4.53 -3.10
N TYR A 320 8.68 5.72 -2.65
CA TYR A 320 8.93 6.97 -3.36
C TYR A 320 10.15 7.75 -2.83
N GLY A 321 10.93 7.16 -1.91
CA GLY A 321 12.09 7.83 -1.31
C GLY A 321 11.72 9.11 -0.53
N CYS A 322 10.57 9.13 0.13
CA CYS A 322 10.08 10.24 0.90
C CYS A 322 10.70 10.28 2.30
N GLY A 323 11.61 11.22 2.51
CA GLY A 323 12.57 11.12 3.61
C GLY A 323 13.98 10.93 3.07
N SER A 324 14.10 10.43 1.84
CA SER A 324 15.15 10.82 0.89
C SER A 324 14.76 12.15 0.25
N VAL A 325 14.51 13.17 1.09
CA VAL A 325 14.88 14.51 0.67
C VAL A 325 16.39 14.42 0.52
N THR A 326 16.86 14.10 -0.69
CA THR A 326 17.89 14.95 -1.23
C THR A 326 17.27 16.34 -1.20
N PRO A 327 17.71 17.25 -0.32
CA PRO A 327 17.97 18.54 -0.92
C PRO A 327 18.94 18.17 -2.04
N ASN A 328 18.66 18.48 -3.30
CA ASN A 328 19.82 18.65 -4.15
C ASN A 328 20.57 19.81 -3.50
N PRO A 329 21.80 19.57 -3.03
CA PRO A 329 22.85 20.41 -3.54
C PRO A 329 24.00 19.51 -3.90
N GLN A 330 23.93 18.88 -5.07
CA GLN A 330 24.92 17.86 -5.41
C GLN A 330 24.80 16.66 -4.39
N PRO A 331 25.63 15.61 -4.47
CA PRO A 331 25.46 14.43 -3.63
C PRO A 331 25.55 14.77 -2.14
N ALA A 332 24.72 14.15 -1.30
CA ALA A 332 24.84 14.27 0.15
C ALA A 332 26.27 13.89 0.57
N VAL A 333 27.07 14.89 0.97
CA VAL A 333 28.44 14.69 1.38
C VAL A 333 28.39 14.08 2.78
N CYS A 334 28.46 12.75 2.87
CA CYS A 334 28.91 12.11 4.10
C CYS A 334 30.22 12.80 4.53
N PRO A 335 30.45 13.01 5.84
CA PRO A 335 31.70 13.58 6.31
C PRO A 335 32.88 12.86 5.66
N VAL A 336 33.92 13.62 5.32
CA VAL A 336 35.10 13.06 4.66
C VAL A 336 35.65 11.94 5.52
N SER A 337 35.73 10.73 4.96
CA SER A 337 36.28 9.59 5.66
C SER A 337 37.70 9.91 6.12
N CYS A 338 38.00 9.68 7.39
CA CYS A 338 39.38 9.74 7.87
C CYS A 338 40.19 8.65 7.16
N LYS A 339 41.49 8.85 7.03
CA LYS A 339 42.37 7.86 6.36
C LYS A 339 42.98 6.93 7.40
N PRO A 340 42.62 5.63 7.48
CA PRO A 340 43.10 4.73 8.54
C PRO A 340 44.63 4.63 8.62
N LEU A 341 45.31 4.73 7.47
CA LEU A 341 46.77 4.67 7.38
C LEU A 341 47.48 5.96 7.83
N GLN A 342 46.79 7.10 7.84
CA GLN A 342 47.34 8.38 8.28
C GLN A 342 46.92 8.71 9.72
N ASN A 343 45.72 8.25 10.12
CA ASN A 343 45.11 8.42 11.44
C ASN A 343 45.31 9.82 12.05
N THR A 344 44.82 10.86 11.35
CA THR A 344 44.94 12.26 11.83
C THR A 344 43.84 12.66 12.82
N CYS A 345 43.24 11.67 13.47
CA CYS A 345 42.23 11.88 14.50
C CYS A 345 42.81 12.55 15.75
N HIS A 346 41.98 13.31 16.46
CA HIS A 346 42.41 14.09 17.62
C HIS A 346 42.84 13.21 18.80
N GLN A 347 44.07 13.37 19.28
CA GLN A 347 44.57 12.71 20.48
C GLN A 347 44.40 13.63 21.70
N PRO A 348 43.96 13.13 22.87
CA PRO A 348 43.65 11.73 23.20
C PRO A 348 42.16 11.36 23.07
N THR A 349 41.32 12.24 22.55
CA THR A 349 39.85 12.13 22.71
C THR A 349 39.16 11.29 21.64
N ALA A 350 39.77 11.17 20.45
CA ALA A 350 39.30 10.38 19.32
C ALA A 350 40.48 9.66 18.67
N GLN A 351 40.97 8.58 19.30
CA GLN A 351 42.34 8.13 19.03
C GLN A 351 42.53 7.37 17.72
N THR A 352 41.45 6.83 17.15
CA THR A 352 41.54 5.87 16.05
C THR A 352 40.53 6.18 14.96
N CYS A 353 41.05 6.27 13.74
CA CYS A 353 40.31 6.21 12.49
C CYS A 353 39.98 4.74 12.18
N ILE A 354 38.70 4.37 12.20
CA ILE A 354 38.23 3.00 11.96
C ILE A 354 37.01 2.98 11.04
N TYR A 355 36.77 1.83 10.43
CA TYR A 355 35.50 1.53 9.75
C TYR A 355 34.45 1.15 10.81
N PRO A 356 33.39 1.94 11.02
CA PRO A 356 32.34 1.67 12.00
C PRO A 356 31.66 0.30 11.80
N ASN A 357 31.46 -0.07 10.53
CA ASN A 357 30.96 -1.38 10.12
C ASN A 357 31.73 -1.89 8.90
N PRO A 358 32.81 -2.67 9.09
CA PRO A 358 33.62 -3.20 8.00
C PRO A 358 32.86 -4.15 7.05
N ALA A 359 31.71 -4.68 7.47
CA ALA A 359 30.90 -5.57 6.65
C ALA A 359 29.94 -4.82 5.71
N HIS A 360 29.83 -3.50 5.84
CA HIS A 360 28.99 -2.67 4.96
C HIS A 360 29.62 -2.57 3.56
N PRO A 361 28.84 -2.63 2.46
CA PRO A 361 29.39 -2.40 1.12
C PRO A 361 29.92 -0.96 0.96
N ASN A 362 31.22 -0.81 0.69
CA ASN A 362 31.94 0.48 0.63
C ASN A 362 31.88 1.29 1.95
N PRO A 363 32.42 0.76 3.05
CA PRO A 363 32.26 1.36 4.36
C PRO A 363 33.04 2.67 4.48
N HIS A 364 32.44 3.65 5.16
CA HIS A 364 33.12 4.88 5.52
C HIS A 364 34.02 4.68 6.74
N SER A 365 35.03 5.53 6.93
CA SER A 365 35.92 5.48 8.11
C SER A 365 35.91 6.80 8.85
N TYR A 366 35.78 6.76 10.18
CA TYR A 366 35.70 7.96 11.02
C TYR A 366 36.51 7.82 12.30
N CYS A 367 36.78 8.96 12.96
CA CYS A 367 37.44 9.01 14.24
C CYS A 367 36.44 8.69 15.35
N ALA A 368 36.68 7.64 16.14
CA ALA A 368 35.78 7.23 17.21
C ALA A 368 36.06 7.99 18.51
N CYS A 369 35.04 8.64 19.08
CA CYS A 369 35.14 9.22 20.41
C CYS A 369 35.13 8.15 21.50
N ARG A 370 35.68 8.50 22.67
CA ARG A 370 35.53 7.69 23.87
C ARG A 370 34.03 7.52 24.20
N PRO A 371 33.59 6.33 24.64
CA PRO A 371 32.19 6.11 25.01
C PRO A 371 31.70 7.15 26.04
N GLY A 372 30.53 7.74 25.80
CA GLY A 372 29.96 8.78 26.66
C GLY A 372 30.45 10.20 26.39
N TYR A 373 31.29 10.42 25.37
CA TYR A 373 31.80 11.73 25.00
C TYR A 373 31.43 12.12 23.56
N LYS A 374 31.23 13.42 23.36
CA LYS A 374 30.92 14.10 22.10
C LYS A 374 31.80 15.34 21.92
N SER A 375 31.73 16.00 20.78
CA SER A 375 32.37 17.30 20.58
C SER A 375 31.63 18.41 21.34
N ALA A 376 32.28 19.54 21.57
CA ALA A 376 31.62 20.75 22.10
C ALA A 376 30.75 21.46 21.04
N ALA A 377 30.75 21.00 19.79
CA ALA A 377 29.90 21.52 18.73
C ALA A 377 28.40 21.31 19.03
N ALA A 378 27.54 22.09 18.37
CA ALA A 378 26.09 21.92 18.47
C ALA A 378 25.70 20.49 18.11
N ASN A 379 24.74 19.89 18.83
CA ASN A 379 24.31 18.50 18.61
C ASN A 379 23.84 18.20 17.16
N SER A 380 23.45 19.23 16.41
CA SER A 380 23.05 19.18 15.01
C SER A 380 24.19 19.39 13.99
N ASP A 381 25.40 19.74 14.43
CA ASP A 381 26.56 20.00 13.55
C ASP A 381 27.26 18.71 13.11
N VAL A 382 26.69 18.10 12.07
CA VAL A 382 27.19 16.86 11.47
C VAL A 382 28.53 17.02 10.72
N THR A 383 29.07 18.24 10.62
CA THR A 383 30.44 18.44 10.08
C THR A 383 31.51 18.21 11.15
N LYS A 384 31.11 18.19 12.42
CA LYS A 384 32.00 18.02 13.57
C LYS A 384 31.78 16.69 14.28
N HIS A 385 30.54 16.32 14.55
CA HIS A 385 30.20 15.07 15.23
C HIS A 385 28.86 14.47 14.81
N TRP A 386 28.74 13.14 14.87
CA TRP A 386 27.52 12.43 14.48
C TRP A 386 27.44 11.03 15.08
N ARG A 387 26.26 10.43 15.01
CA ARG A 387 26.01 9.00 15.24
C ARG A 387 25.68 8.28 13.92
N LEU A 388 25.81 6.96 13.92
CA LEU A 388 25.49 6.10 12.78
C LEU A 388 24.45 5.05 13.19
N PRO A 389 23.56 4.62 12.28
CA PRO A 389 22.48 3.65 12.56
C PRO A 389 22.99 2.20 12.61
N ILE A 390 24.05 1.94 13.39
CA ILE A 390 24.67 0.61 13.51
C ILE A 390 24.17 -0.05 14.79
N ILE A 391 23.46 -1.17 14.63
CA ILE A 391 22.90 -1.96 15.74
C ILE A 391 24.00 -2.31 16.76
N GLY A 392 23.80 -1.93 18.02
CA GLY A 392 24.74 -2.20 19.11
C GLY A 392 25.85 -1.15 19.27
N GLN A 393 25.88 -0.13 18.40
CA GLN A 393 26.78 1.03 18.50
C GLN A 393 26.00 2.35 18.67
N ASP A 394 24.73 2.29 19.07
CA ASP A 394 23.81 3.44 19.16
C ASP A 394 24.30 4.58 20.08
N HIS A 395 25.22 4.25 20.98
CA HIS A 395 25.85 5.15 21.96
C HIS A 395 27.16 5.78 21.48
N ARG A 396 27.69 5.38 20.32
CA ARG A 396 28.97 5.87 19.80
C ARG A 396 28.81 7.18 19.05
N VAL A 397 29.73 8.10 19.30
CA VAL A 397 29.89 9.34 18.56
C VAL A 397 31.14 9.27 17.70
N TRP A 398 30.99 9.70 16.46
CA TRP A 398 32.04 9.81 15.46
C TRP A 398 32.34 11.29 15.21
N VAL A 399 33.59 11.61 14.93
CA VAL A 399 34.03 12.98 14.67
C VAL A 399 34.91 13.07 13.43
N ALA A 400 34.99 14.26 12.85
CA ALA A 400 35.92 14.56 11.78
C ALA A 400 37.38 14.53 12.29
N GLU A 401 38.34 14.39 11.37
CA GLU A 401 39.76 14.43 11.71
C GLU A 401 40.13 15.74 12.44
N GLY A 402 40.99 15.64 13.45
CA GLY A 402 41.40 16.77 14.29
C GLY A 402 40.32 17.35 15.24
N VAL A 403 39.07 16.86 15.21
CA VAL A 403 38.02 17.35 16.12
C VAL A 403 38.13 16.71 17.50
N GLU A 404 38.26 17.56 18.52
CA GLU A 404 38.23 17.13 19.93
C GLU A 404 36.81 16.70 20.35
N CYS A 405 36.73 15.61 21.12
CA CYS A 405 35.50 15.15 21.77
C CYS A 405 35.70 14.81 23.24
N ASN A 406 35.82 15.86 24.05
CA ASN A 406 35.99 15.78 25.49
C ASN A 406 34.74 16.25 26.26
N THR A 407 33.62 16.49 25.57
CA THR A 407 32.37 16.93 26.18
C THR A 407 31.56 15.71 26.57
N LEU A 408 31.05 15.65 27.81
CA LEU A 408 30.16 14.57 28.23
C LEU A 408 28.84 14.64 27.45
N CYS A 409 28.32 13.47 27.11
CA CYS A 409 26.96 13.35 26.61
C CYS A 409 25.93 13.59 27.71
N ASP A 410 24.73 13.99 27.31
CA ASP A 410 23.67 14.40 28.24
C ASP A 410 23.03 13.17 28.92
N GLY A 411 23.03 12.01 28.24
CA GLY A 411 22.53 10.72 28.74
C GLY A 411 23.62 9.74 29.16
N PHE A 412 23.23 8.66 29.84
CA PHE A 412 24.12 7.59 30.33
C PHE A 412 23.62 6.20 29.91
N GLY A 413 24.50 5.19 29.94
CA GLY A 413 24.13 3.81 29.60
C GLY A 413 23.60 3.68 28.17
N VAL A 414 22.43 3.07 28.00
CA VAL A 414 21.77 2.88 26.68
C VAL A 414 21.27 4.19 26.06
N ASP A 415 21.18 5.26 26.84
CA ASP A 415 20.73 6.59 26.39
C ASP A 415 21.90 7.55 26.12
N SER A 416 23.13 7.07 26.26
CA SER A 416 24.34 7.85 26.03
C SER A 416 24.36 8.46 24.63
N CYS A 417 24.57 9.78 24.56
CA CYS A 417 24.78 10.56 23.34
C CYS A 417 23.60 10.59 22.35
N LYS A 418 22.39 10.20 22.78
CA LYS A 418 21.19 10.22 21.92
C LYS A 418 20.85 11.60 21.36
N GLU A 419 21.27 12.65 22.05
CA GLU A 419 21.10 14.04 21.62
C GLU A 419 21.91 14.39 20.35
N VAL A 420 22.99 13.67 20.05
CA VAL A 420 23.82 13.90 18.85
C VAL A 420 23.08 13.38 17.61
N ALA A 421 23.07 14.19 16.56
CA ALA A 421 22.42 13.88 15.29
C ALA A 421 22.91 12.55 14.69
N ILE A 422 21.98 11.79 14.12
CA ILE A 422 22.25 10.53 13.43
C ILE A 422 22.32 10.78 11.91
N LEU A 423 23.37 10.28 11.27
CA LEU A 423 23.51 10.30 9.80
C LEU A 423 22.77 9.12 9.15
N PRO A 424 22.42 9.21 7.86
CA PRO A 424 21.78 8.11 7.15
C PRO A 424 22.73 6.91 6.99
N ASP A 425 22.15 5.74 6.73
CA ASP A 425 22.86 4.47 6.53
C ASP A 425 23.87 4.53 5.37
N ALA A 426 23.64 5.40 4.37
CA ALA A 426 24.59 5.67 3.29
C ALA A 426 25.96 6.22 3.74
N CYS A 427 26.07 6.71 4.98
CA CYS A 427 27.31 7.20 5.57
C CYS A 427 27.98 6.19 6.51
N VAL A 428 27.47 4.94 6.60
CA VAL A 428 28.07 3.81 7.33
C VAL A 428 29.14 3.16 6.48
#